data_AF-A0A4Y9XXN6-F1
#
_entry.id   AF-A0A4Y9XXN6-F1
#
_cell.length_a   1.000
_cell.length_b   1.000
_cell.length_c   1.000
_cell.angle_alpha   90.00
_cell.angle_beta   90.00
_cell.angle_gamma   90.00
#
_symmetry.space_group_name_H-M   'P 1'
#
loop_
_entity.id
_entity.type
_entity.pdbx_description
1 polymer ?
#
loop_
_entity_poly.entity_id
_entity_poly.type
_entity_poly.pdbx_seq_one_letter_code
_entity_poly.pdbx_strand_id
1 'polypeptide(L)'
;MTLSTAKSLHTFSGLFHTGGKLHYVREPEVAFDTVLVDQAVHWLALDNMCSQLTEQEETWSLRQFMFRCHGYMLRPRLRPGWMPSWRLAGEYANPFHFEDSKALPKYRSDVVRGAIDAKRISDGKLVHIKCIKSKSAEHQIAKMLLGDDATNTMPVIDVFESEDNHKDAFIVTPFLRSADSPPFESVDDILDCGEQLLENLVALHAKGIAHRSITMRDLALDASPLYPQGFHPVQDDCLPDAVTPTSPLSRRRARVSYYIINFSTAMRMPEPYDRTKPAMLDVGRYAWHGRSATPPELVAVNMGLRTQYNPFLLDVWLLGCAFNRMFAQVRCLPLRRLATFNS
;
A
#
# COMPACT_ATOMS: atom_id res chain seq x y z
N MET A 1 37.60 -0.14 49.04
CA MET A 1 38.33 -1.42 48.89
C MET A 1 37.30 -2.54 48.88
N THR A 2 36.96 -2.98 47.67
CA THR A 2 36.78 -4.38 47.19
C THR A 2 36.85 -5.52 48.24
N LEU A 3 36.06 -6.60 48.22
CA LEU A 3 35.60 -7.49 47.13
C LEU A 3 34.40 -8.36 47.59
N SER A 4 33.53 -8.79 46.67
CA SER A 4 32.99 -10.17 46.69
C SER A 4 32.45 -10.62 45.32
N THR A 5 33.13 -11.63 44.77
CA THR A 5 32.65 -12.82 44.03
C THR A 5 31.70 -12.70 42.82
N ALA A 6 32.18 -13.25 41.69
CA ALA A 6 31.36 -14.09 40.81
C ALA A 6 32.19 -15.31 40.34
N LYS A 7 31.58 -16.50 40.47
CA LYS A 7 32.14 -17.84 40.22
C LYS A 7 32.15 -18.17 38.73
N SER A 8 33.25 -18.76 38.26
CA SER A 8 33.35 -19.47 36.98
C SER A 8 32.72 -20.86 37.09
N LEU A 9 31.86 -21.22 36.12
CA LEU A 9 31.37 -22.58 35.90
C LEU A 9 32.20 -23.20 34.77
N HIS A 10 33.04 -24.17 35.14
CA HIS A 10 33.78 -25.01 34.21
C HIS A 10 32.88 -26.12 33.65
N THR A 11 32.79 -26.23 32.33
CA THR A 11 32.38 -27.46 31.63
C THR A 11 33.63 -28.20 31.15
N PHE A 12 33.79 -29.42 31.67
CA PHE A 12 34.83 -30.39 31.32
C PHE A 12 34.47 -31.12 30.02
N SER A 13 35.46 -31.35 29.15
CA SER A 13 35.46 -32.52 28.26
C SER A 13 36.89 -32.92 27.85
N GLY A 14 37.27 -34.17 28.17
CA GLY A 14 38.26 -34.94 27.41
C GLY A 14 39.71 -34.90 27.89
N LEU A 15 40.11 -35.90 28.68
CA LEU A 15 41.50 -36.28 28.92
C LEU A 15 41.99 -37.21 27.80
N PHE A 16 43.10 -36.88 27.15
CA PHE A 16 44.04 -37.85 26.57
C PHE A 16 45.46 -37.46 26.95
N HIS A 17 46.22 -38.42 27.45
CA HIS A 17 47.58 -38.25 27.96
C HIS A 17 48.52 -39.18 27.20
N THR A 18 49.47 -38.62 26.44
CA THR A 18 50.79 -39.24 26.22
C THR A 18 51.85 -38.16 26.02
N GLY A 19 52.66 -37.94 27.05
CA GLY A 19 54.08 -37.59 26.94
C GLY A 19 54.46 -36.22 26.37
N GLY A 20 54.83 -35.30 27.26
CA GLY A 20 55.81 -34.24 26.96
C GLY A 20 55.33 -32.80 27.23
N LYS A 21 55.85 -32.21 28.32
CA LYS A 21 55.87 -30.77 28.68
C LYS A 21 54.62 -29.94 28.32
N LEU A 22 53.80 -29.65 29.33
CA LEU A 22 52.81 -28.57 29.30
C LEU A 22 53.53 -27.21 29.18
N HIS A 23 53.51 -26.62 27.99
CA HIS A 23 53.67 -25.17 27.84
C HIS A 23 52.29 -24.53 28.06
N TYR A 24 52.17 -23.68 29.08
CA TYR A 24 50.97 -22.86 29.26
C TYR A 24 50.97 -21.76 28.19
N VAL A 25 50.42 -22.05 27.02
CA VAL A 25 50.07 -21.01 26.04
C VAL A 25 48.80 -20.37 26.57
N ARG A 26 48.91 -19.14 27.06
CA ARG A 26 47.74 -18.28 27.31
C ARG A 26 47.11 -18.07 25.93
N GLU A 27 45.95 -18.68 25.66
CA GLU A 27 45.15 -18.26 24.53
C GLU A 27 44.88 -16.75 24.69
N PRO A 28 45.04 -15.96 23.62
CA PRO A 28 44.78 -14.54 23.72
C PRO A 28 43.28 -14.35 24.03
N GLU A 29 42.98 -13.48 25.01
CA GLU A 29 41.63 -12.94 25.35
C GLU A 29 41.00 -12.14 24.19
N VAL A 30 41.26 -12.51 22.94
CA VAL A 30 40.91 -11.76 21.73
C VAL A 30 39.55 -12.22 21.18
N ALA A 31 38.95 -13.29 21.70
CA ALA A 31 37.66 -13.77 21.19
C ALA A 31 36.44 -12.97 21.70
N PHE A 32 36.46 -12.46 22.95
CA PHE A 32 35.30 -11.77 23.52
C PHE A 32 35.16 -10.32 23.03
N ASP A 33 36.26 -9.57 22.98
CA ASP A 33 36.24 -8.18 22.52
C ASP A 33 35.87 -8.07 21.05
N THR A 34 36.33 -8.99 20.21
CA THR A 34 36.02 -8.97 18.76
C THR A 34 34.53 -9.25 18.50
N VAL A 35 33.91 -10.18 19.24
CA VAL A 35 32.47 -10.49 19.11
C VAL A 35 31.60 -9.33 19.59
N LEU A 36 31.99 -8.63 20.66
CA LEU A 36 31.27 -7.46 21.15
C LEU A 36 31.38 -6.26 20.19
N VAL A 37 32.56 -6.06 19.60
CA VAL A 37 32.77 -5.04 18.56
C VAL A 37 31.94 -5.34 17.31
N ASP A 38 31.92 -6.58 16.84
CA ASP A 38 31.10 -6.98 15.69
C ASP A 38 29.60 -6.81 15.94
N GLN A 39 29.12 -7.11 17.16
CA GLN A 39 27.74 -6.87 17.55
C GLN A 39 27.41 -5.37 17.60
N ALA A 40 28.27 -4.56 18.21
CA ALA A 40 28.06 -3.11 18.27
C ALA A 40 28.01 -2.49 16.86
N VAL A 41 28.91 -2.90 15.96
CA VAL A 41 28.93 -2.46 14.56
C VAL A 41 27.65 -2.88 13.83
N HIS A 42 27.17 -4.12 14.05
CA HIS A 42 25.91 -4.58 13.48
C HIS A 42 24.71 -3.74 13.93
N TRP A 43 24.59 -3.45 15.24
CA TRP A 43 23.49 -2.65 15.77
C TRP A 43 23.52 -1.19 15.28
N LEU A 44 24.71 -0.58 15.24
CA LEU A 44 24.90 0.75 14.66
C LEU A 44 24.50 0.80 13.19
N ALA A 45 24.80 -0.25 12.41
CA ALA A 45 24.39 -0.32 11.01
C ALA A 45 22.85 -0.40 10.87
N LEU A 46 22.18 -1.22 11.69
CA LEU A 46 20.72 -1.32 11.70
C LEU A 46 20.05 -0.02 12.13
N ASP A 47 20.55 0.62 13.19
CA ASP A 47 20.06 1.91 13.66
C ASP A 47 20.20 2.98 12.56
N ASN A 48 21.37 3.11 11.93
CA ASN A 48 21.57 4.06 10.83
C ASN A 48 20.61 3.83 9.67
N MET A 49 20.40 2.57 9.29
CA MET A 49 19.49 2.20 8.21
C MET A 49 18.02 2.53 8.52
N CYS A 50 17.57 2.29 9.76
CA CYS A 50 16.17 2.47 10.14
C CYS A 50 15.86 3.88 10.63
N SER A 51 16.85 4.63 11.17
CA SER A 51 16.64 5.92 11.84
C SER A 51 16.52 7.13 10.91
N GLN A 52 16.80 6.96 9.62
CA GLN A 52 16.78 8.04 8.64
C GLN A 52 15.52 8.01 7.81
N LEU A 53 14.91 9.16 7.58
CA LEU A 53 13.84 9.32 6.61
C LEU A 53 14.42 9.35 5.21
N THR A 54 13.71 8.75 4.26
CA THR A 54 14.00 8.97 2.83
C THR A 54 13.53 10.37 2.41
N GLU A 55 14.05 10.91 1.31
CA GLU A 55 13.61 12.22 0.75
C GLU A 55 12.09 12.30 0.55
N GLN A 56 11.47 11.18 0.15
CA GLN A 56 10.02 11.10 0.01
C GLN A 56 9.29 11.17 1.36
N GLU A 57 9.82 10.48 2.38
CA GLU A 57 9.27 10.53 3.74
C GLU A 57 9.40 11.92 4.36
N GLU A 58 10.54 12.60 4.13
CA GLU A 58 10.75 13.99 4.56
C GLU A 58 9.71 14.93 3.93
N THR A 59 9.45 14.79 2.63
CA THR A 59 8.44 15.58 1.92
C THR A 59 7.05 15.42 2.53
N TRP A 60 6.68 14.22 2.97
CA TRP A 60 5.41 13.99 3.67
C TRP A 60 5.43 14.50 5.10
N SER A 61 6.53 14.30 5.82
CA SER A 61 6.70 14.72 7.21
C SER A 61 6.53 16.24 7.37
N LEU A 62 7.06 17.03 6.44
CA LEU A 62 6.90 18.48 6.40
C LEU A 62 5.42 18.92 6.32
N ARG A 63 4.53 18.08 5.79
CA ARG A 63 3.10 18.38 5.64
C ARG A 63 2.25 17.96 6.85
N GLN A 64 2.85 17.32 7.87
CA GLN A 64 2.10 16.82 9.04
C GLN A 64 1.29 17.90 9.75
N PHE A 65 1.80 19.14 9.86
CA PHE A 65 1.05 20.22 10.52
C PHE A 65 -0.28 20.48 9.81
N MET A 66 -0.24 20.63 8.48
CA MET A 66 -1.42 20.83 7.64
C MET A 66 -2.42 19.67 7.74
N PHE A 67 -1.93 18.42 7.70
CA PHE A 67 -2.79 17.25 7.85
C PHE A 67 -3.46 17.21 9.22
N ARG A 68 -2.74 17.62 10.28
CA ARG A 68 -3.31 17.70 11.62
C ARG A 68 -4.42 18.74 11.71
N CYS A 69 -4.27 19.90 11.08
CA CYS A 69 -5.33 20.92 11.01
C CYS A 69 -6.60 20.39 10.33
N HIS A 70 -6.45 19.47 9.37
CA HIS A 70 -7.55 18.77 8.71
C HIS A 70 -8.00 17.48 9.43
N GLY A 71 -7.47 17.19 10.62
CA GLY A 71 -7.91 16.03 11.41
C GLY A 71 -7.23 14.71 11.06
N TYR A 72 -6.03 14.74 10.47
CA TYR A 72 -5.26 13.56 10.08
C TYR A 72 -3.85 13.53 10.69
N MET A 73 -3.41 12.34 11.09
CA MET A 73 -2.11 12.12 11.72
C MET A 73 -1.34 11.05 10.95
N LEU A 74 -0.13 11.36 10.48
CA LEU A 74 0.77 10.38 9.86
C LEU A 74 1.29 9.38 10.92
N ARG A 75 1.87 8.29 10.44
CA ARG A 75 2.57 7.31 11.30
C ARG A 75 3.67 7.99 12.13
N PRO A 76 4.00 7.47 13.33
CA PRO A 76 4.99 8.07 14.23
C PRO A 76 6.30 8.46 13.52
N ARG A 77 6.81 7.58 12.66
CA ARG A 77 8.01 7.80 11.83
C ARG A 77 7.98 9.09 11.01
N LEU A 78 6.81 9.45 10.48
CA LEU A 78 6.63 10.57 9.55
C LEU A 78 6.24 11.86 10.27
N ARG A 79 6.33 11.92 11.60
CA ARG A 79 5.98 13.11 12.36
C ARG A 79 7.21 14.02 12.51
N PRO A 80 7.06 15.35 12.45
CA PRO A 80 8.13 16.27 12.76
C PRO A 80 8.70 16.01 14.15
N GLY A 81 10.04 15.96 14.25
CA GLY A 81 10.73 15.65 15.49
C GLY A 81 10.69 14.17 15.90
N TRP A 82 10.32 13.26 14.99
CA TRP A 82 10.36 11.82 15.24
C TRP A 82 11.74 11.39 15.77
N MET A 83 11.71 10.65 16.87
CA MET A 83 12.86 9.96 17.43
C MET A 83 12.59 8.45 17.36
N PRO A 84 13.54 7.66 16.83
CA PRO A 84 13.41 6.21 16.79
C PRO A 84 13.07 5.60 18.15
N SER A 85 11.93 4.90 18.23
CA SER A 85 11.44 4.37 19.49
C SER A 85 12.37 3.30 20.11
N TRP A 86 13.10 2.54 19.28
CA TRP A 86 14.06 1.54 19.75
C TRP A 86 15.24 2.13 20.52
N ARG A 87 15.64 3.38 20.24
CA ARG A 87 16.71 4.06 21.00
C ARG A 87 16.34 4.30 22.46
N LEU A 88 15.04 4.28 22.78
CA LEU A 88 14.54 4.38 24.16
C LEU A 88 14.44 3.00 24.84
N ALA A 89 14.47 1.91 24.08
CA ALA A 89 14.32 0.54 24.59
C ALA A 89 15.67 -0.09 25.00
N GLY A 90 16.80 0.50 24.60
CA GLY A 90 18.15 0.08 24.98
C GLY A 90 19.13 0.11 23.80
N GLU A 91 20.43 0.10 24.11
CA GLU A 91 21.53 0.22 23.12
C GLU A 91 21.56 -0.90 22.07
N TYR A 92 20.98 -2.07 22.40
CA TYR A 92 20.94 -3.25 21.54
C TYR A 92 19.52 -3.64 21.11
N ALA A 93 18.56 -2.71 21.22
CA ALA A 93 17.20 -2.96 20.76
C ALA A 93 17.18 -3.10 19.24
N ASN A 94 16.68 -4.22 18.74
CA ASN A 94 16.56 -4.47 17.32
C ASN A 94 15.47 -3.56 16.71
N PRO A 95 15.81 -2.63 15.79
CA PRO A 95 14.83 -1.72 15.19
C PRO A 95 13.66 -2.44 14.53
N PHE A 96 13.86 -3.64 13.98
CA PHE A 96 12.80 -4.38 13.27
C PHE A 96 11.61 -4.81 14.14
N HIS A 97 11.74 -4.75 15.47
CA HIS A 97 10.66 -5.00 16.43
C HIS A 97 9.83 -3.76 16.76
N PHE A 98 10.04 -2.64 16.05
CA PHE A 98 9.33 -1.39 16.28
C PHE A 98 8.62 -0.94 15.01
N GLU A 99 7.37 -0.49 15.17
CA GLU A 99 6.52 -0.06 14.05
C GLU A 99 7.12 1.13 13.29
N ASP A 100 7.75 2.06 14.01
CA ASP A 100 8.31 3.28 13.44
C ASP A 100 9.64 3.04 12.69
N SER A 101 10.13 1.80 12.68
CA SER A 101 11.25 1.38 11.82
C SER A 101 10.82 1.12 10.37
N LYS A 102 9.52 0.95 10.13
CA LYS A 102 8.97 0.54 8.83
C LYS A 102 8.89 1.74 7.88
N ALA A 103 9.96 1.93 7.13
CA ALA A 103 10.05 2.94 6.09
C ALA A 103 9.03 2.73 4.96
N LEU A 104 8.70 3.80 4.25
CA LEU A 104 7.91 3.68 3.02
C LEU A 104 8.64 2.80 1.99
N PRO A 105 7.95 1.87 1.31
CA PRO A 105 8.57 1.03 0.29
C PRO A 105 9.19 1.86 -0.83
N LYS A 106 10.43 1.55 -1.21
CA LYS A 106 11.13 2.21 -2.33
C LYS A 106 10.35 2.14 -3.65
N TYR A 107 9.66 1.02 -3.86
CA TYR A 107 8.69 0.85 -4.94
C TYR A 107 7.31 0.76 -4.32
N ARG A 108 6.55 1.86 -4.43
CA ARG A 108 5.22 1.96 -3.82
C ARG A 108 4.28 0.98 -4.50
N SER A 109 3.87 -0.05 -3.76
CA SER A 109 2.78 -0.95 -4.12
C SER A 109 1.41 -0.38 -3.73
N ASP A 110 1.37 0.81 -3.12
CA ASP A 110 0.13 1.48 -2.75
C ASP A 110 -0.78 1.64 -3.96
N VAL A 111 -1.98 1.13 -3.81
CA VAL A 111 -3.00 1.07 -4.87
C VAL A 111 -3.42 2.48 -5.25
N VAL A 112 -3.49 3.37 -4.25
CA VAL A 112 -3.62 4.81 -4.46
C VAL A 112 -2.24 5.40 -4.77
N ARG A 113 -1.94 5.58 -6.07
CA ARG A 113 -0.63 6.03 -6.52
C ARG A 113 -0.29 7.41 -5.96
N GLY A 114 0.87 7.52 -5.32
CA GLY A 114 1.35 8.79 -4.78
C GLY A 114 0.62 9.26 -3.52
N ALA A 115 -0.07 8.37 -2.78
CA ALA A 115 -0.76 8.69 -1.53
C ALA A 115 -0.02 8.21 -0.28
N ILE A 116 -0.06 8.96 0.82
CA ILE A 116 0.54 8.55 2.10
C ILE A 116 -0.52 7.95 3.02
N ASP A 117 -0.13 6.99 3.85
CA ASP A 117 -0.99 6.43 4.87
C ASP A 117 -1.08 7.37 6.10
N ALA A 118 -2.27 7.48 6.66
CA ALA A 118 -2.52 8.28 7.86
C ALA A 118 -3.66 7.67 8.68
N LYS A 119 -3.85 8.16 9.91
CA LYS A 119 -5.04 7.92 10.71
C LYS A 119 -5.87 9.19 10.82
N ARG A 120 -7.18 9.04 10.61
CA ARG A 120 -8.14 10.10 10.97
C ARG A 120 -8.18 10.22 12.49
N ILE A 121 -8.04 11.43 13.02
CA ILE A 121 -7.91 11.69 14.46
C ILE A 121 -9.21 11.38 15.19
N SER A 122 -10.37 11.61 14.57
CA SER A 122 -11.67 11.46 15.22
C SER A 122 -12.03 10.03 15.60
N ASP A 123 -11.58 9.03 14.83
CA ASP A 123 -11.94 7.62 15.05
C ASP A 123 -10.80 6.62 14.86
N GLY A 124 -9.59 7.10 14.56
CA GLY A 124 -8.40 6.26 14.40
C GLY A 124 -8.36 5.42 13.12
N LYS A 125 -9.34 5.57 12.21
CA LYS A 125 -9.38 4.78 10.96
C LYS A 125 -8.24 5.15 10.02
N LEU A 126 -7.70 4.13 9.35
CA LEU A 126 -6.68 4.30 8.32
C LEU A 126 -7.28 4.97 7.06
N VAL A 127 -6.51 5.88 6.48
CA VAL A 127 -6.85 6.61 5.25
C VAL A 127 -5.64 6.73 4.33
N HIS A 128 -5.90 6.92 3.04
CA HIS A 128 -4.92 7.40 2.06
C HIS A 128 -5.08 8.90 1.86
N ILE A 129 -3.98 9.64 1.88
CA ILE A 129 -3.91 11.06 1.53
C ILE A 129 -3.09 11.22 0.25
N LYS A 130 -3.73 11.54 -0.86
CA LYS A 130 -3.08 11.71 -2.17
C LYS A 130 -2.86 13.19 -2.47
N CYS A 131 -1.62 13.57 -2.77
CA CYS A 131 -1.30 14.90 -3.30
C CYS A 131 -1.55 14.93 -4.81
N ILE A 132 -2.32 15.90 -5.27
CA ILE A 132 -2.66 16.12 -6.68
C ILE A 132 -2.51 17.59 -7.05
N LYS A 133 -2.57 17.90 -8.34
CA LYS A 133 -2.61 19.29 -8.80
C LYS A 133 -3.97 19.91 -8.50
N SER A 134 -3.99 21.05 -7.81
CA SER A 134 -5.20 21.84 -7.58
C SER A 134 -5.83 22.24 -8.92
N LYS A 135 -7.17 22.30 -8.91
CA LYS A 135 -8.07 22.55 -10.06
C LYS A 135 -7.92 21.59 -11.25
N SER A 136 -7.17 20.48 -11.11
CA SER A 136 -7.12 19.43 -12.13
C SER A 136 -8.46 18.71 -12.29
N ALA A 137 -8.62 17.93 -13.37
CA ALA A 137 -9.81 17.10 -13.56
C ALA A 137 -10.03 16.12 -12.40
N GLU A 138 -8.96 15.49 -11.90
CA GLU A 138 -9.01 14.60 -10.74
C GLU A 138 -9.49 15.35 -9.48
N HIS A 139 -9.04 16.58 -9.26
CA HIS A 139 -9.51 17.41 -8.14
C HIS A 139 -11.01 17.70 -8.22
N GLN A 140 -11.51 18.06 -9.40
CA GLN A 140 -12.93 18.36 -9.59
C GLN A 140 -13.80 17.11 -9.45
N ILE A 141 -13.32 15.97 -9.95
CA ILE A 141 -13.99 14.68 -9.77
C ILE A 141 -14.04 14.32 -8.28
N ALA A 142 -12.94 14.47 -7.54
CA ALA A 142 -12.92 14.20 -6.11
C ALA A 142 -13.89 15.10 -5.33
N LYS A 143 -13.96 16.40 -5.65
CA LYS A 143 -14.95 17.31 -5.05
C LYS A 143 -16.39 16.90 -5.36
N MET A 144 -16.66 16.33 -6.52
CA MET A 144 -17.99 15.82 -6.87
C MET A 144 -18.34 14.53 -6.12
N LEU A 145 -17.35 13.65 -5.91
CA LEU A 145 -17.53 12.39 -5.19
C LEU A 145 -17.50 12.58 -3.65
N LEU A 146 -17.08 13.76 -3.18
CA LEU A 146 -17.09 14.10 -1.76
C LEU A 146 -18.54 14.14 -1.25
N GLY A 147 -18.87 13.26 -0.30
CA GLY A 147 -20.23 13.13 0.23
C GLY A 147 -21.22 12.49 -0.76
N ASP A 148 -20.74 11.84 -1.82
CA ASP A 148 -21.58 11.01 -2.69
C ASP A 148 -22.00 9.75 -1.91
N ASP A 149 -23.27 9.69 -1.51
CA ASP A 149 -23.85 8.56 -0.79
C ASP A 149 -24.02 7.30 -1.68
N ALA A 150 -23.66 7.39 -2.97
CA ALA A 150 -23.66 6.23 -3.85
C ALA A 150 -22.67 5.18 -3.33
N THR A 151 -23.20 4.02 -2.92
CA THR A 151 -22.41 2.90 -2.37
C THR A 151 -21.42 2.30 -3.36
N ASN A 152 -21.50 2.68 -4.63
CA ASN A 152 -20.82 2.04 -5.74
C ASN A 152 -19.79 2.98 -6.40
N THR A 153 -19.29 4.01 -5.73
CA THR A 153 -18.15 4.81 -6.21
C THR A 153 -17.09 4.87 -5.13
N MET A 154 -15.83 5.14 -5.52
CA MET A 154 -14.73 5.28 -4.55
C MET A 154 -15.09 6.35 -3.50
N PRO A 155 -15.11 6.00 -2.20
CA PRO A 155 -15.48 6.96 -1.17
C PRO A 155 -14.41 8.04 -1.05
N VAL A 156 -14.83 9.30 -1.16
CA VAL A 156 -13.99 10.47 -0.87
C VAL A 156 -14.42 11.02 0.48
N ILE A 157 -13.49 11.01 1.44
CA ILE A 157 -13.72 11.43 2.83
C ILE A 157 -13.54 12.94 2.96
N ASP A 158 -12.50 13.48 2.34
CA ASP A 158 -12.15 14.90 2.42
C ASP A 158 -11.37 15.34 1.19
N VAL A 159 -11.48 16.62 0.85
CA VAL A 159 -10.72 17.28 -0.21
C VAL A 159 -10.37 18.69 0.23
N PHE A 160 -9.07 18.97 0.34
CA PHE A 160 -8.58 20.28 0.76
C PHE A 160 -7.38 20.75 -0.07
N GLU A 161 -7.14 22.05 -0.11
CA GLU A 161 -6.03 22.66 -0.84
C GLU A 161 -4.88 22.97 0.11
N SER A 162 -3.64 22.97 -0.39
CA SER A 162 -2.51 23.38 0.43
C SER A 162 -2.54 24.89 0.69
N GLU A 163 -2.37 25.28 1.95
CA GLU A 163 -2.22 26.68 2.35
C GLU A 163 -0.88 27.26 1.86
N ASP A 164 0.20 26.46 1.90
CA ASP A 164 1.56 26.90 1.53
C ASP A 164 1.82 26.85 0.01
N ASN A 165 1.20 25.89 -0.70
CA ASN A 165 1.37 25.73 -2.13
C ASN A 165 0.02 25.57 -2.83
N HIS A 166 -0.57 26.68 -3.27
CA HIS A 166 -1.88 26.69 -3.96
C HIS A 166 -1.95 25.87 -5.27
N LYS A 167 -0.84 25.28 -5.73
CA LYS A 167 -0.82 24.32 -6.84
C LYS A 167 -1.17 22.90 -6.39
N ASP A 168 -1.12 22.61 -5.10
CA ASP A 168 -1.36 21.29 -4.53
C ASP A 168 -2.75 21.24 -3.89
N ALA A 169 -3.43 20.12 -4.10
CA ALA A 169 -4.63 19.72 -3.39
C ALA A 169 -4.48 18.29 -2.90
N PHE A 170 -5.23 17.92 -1.88
CA PHE A 170 -5.19 16.62 -1.25
C PHE A 170 -6.55 15.95 -1.32
N ILE A 171 -6.56 14.68 -1.69
CA ILE A 171 -7.75 13.83 -1.66
C ILE A 171 -7.54 12.80 -0.56
N VAL A 172 -8.51 12.70 0.35
CA VAL A 172 -8.54 11.68 1.39
C VAL A 172 -9.56 10.62 1.06
N THR A 173 -9.14 9.36 1.08
CA THR A 173 -9.99 8.18 0.85
C THR A 173 -9.78 7.16 1.98
N PRO A 174 -10.68 6.17 2.17
CA PRO A 174 -10.39 5.04 3.05
C PRO A 174 -9.08 4.36 2.66
N PHE A 175 -8.43 3.65 3.60
CA PHE A 175 -7.24 2.88 3.26
C PHE A 175 -7.61 1.62 2.46
N LEU A 176 -7.43 1.68 1.15
CA LEU A 176 -7.76 0.60 0.21
C LEU A 176 -6.52 -0.24 -0.14
N ARG A 177 -6.74 -1.52 -0.43
CA ARG A 177 -5.73 -2.48 -0.94
C ARG A 177 -6.08 -2.90 -2.36
N SER A 178 -5.17 -3.61 -3.04
CA SER A 178 -5.42 -4.14 -4.39
C SER A 178 -6.59 -5.10 -4.33
N ALA A 179 -7.46 -5.11 -5.34
CA ALA A 179 -8.64 -5.98 -5.38
C ALA A 179 -8.32 -7.48 -5.18
N ASP A 180 -7.11 -7.89 -5.57
CA ASP A 180 -6.56 -9.24 -5.45
C ASP A 180 -5.65 -9.45 -4.23
N SER A 181 -5.64 -8.51 -3.27
CA SER A 181 -4.89 -8.60 -2.01
C SER A 181 -5.81 -8.41 -0.81
N PRO A 182 -6.14 -9.49 -0.07
CA PRO A 182 -5.63 -10.87 -0.21
C PRO A 182 -6.06 -11.59 -1.51
N PRO A 183 -5.36 -12.66 -1.94
CA PRO A 183 -5.74 -13.42 -3.15
C PRO A 183 -7.20 -13.90 -3.13
N PHE A 184 -7.81 -14.05 -4.30
CA PHE A 184 -9.14 -14.66 -4.43
C PHE A 184 -9.10 -16.14 -4.01
N GLU A 185 -10.03 -16.55 -3.14
CA GLU A 185 -10.10 -17.92 -2.62
C GLU A 185 -11.08 -18.78 -3.42
N SER A 186 -12.04 -18.16 -4.09
CA SER A 186 -13.09 -18.86 -4.82
C SER A 186 -13.60 -18.11 -6.06
N VAL A 187 -14.32 -18.82 -6.93
CA VAL A 187 -14.99 -18.22 -8.10
C VAL A 187 -16.06 -17.22 -7.66
N ASP A 188 -16.72 -17.45 -6.53
CA ASP A 188 -17.72 -16.52 -5.98
C ASP A 188 -17.08 -15.16 -5.65
N ASP A 189 -15.85 -15.16 -5.12
CA ASP A 189 -15.10 -13.92 -4.85
C ASP A 189 -14.80 -13.14 -6.14
N ILE A 190 -14.51 -13.86 -7.23
CA ILE A 190 -14.23 -13.26 -8.54
C ILE A 190 -15.50 -12.64 -9.14
N LEU A 191 -16.63 -13.36 -9.03
CA LEU A 191 -17.91 -12.89 -9.54
C LEU A 191 -18.40 -11.66 -8.76
N ASP A 192 -18.33 -11.68 -7.43
CA ASP A 192 -18.68 -10.54 -6.56
C ASP A 192 -17.82 -9.30 -6.88
N CYS A 193 -16.49 -9.49 -7.00
CA CYS A 193 -15.58 -8.43 -7.43
C CYS A 193 -15.94 -7.86 -8.81
N GLY A 194 -16.20 -8.74 -9.79
CA GLY A 194 -16.57 -8.35 -11.14
C GLY A 194 -17.87 -7.56 -11.21
N GLU A 195 -18.91 -8.00 -10.49
CA GLU A 195 -20.22 -7.35 -10.41
C GLU A 195 -20.10 -5.95 -9.80
N GLN A 196 -19.50 -5.82 -8.61
CA GLN A 196 -19.33 -4.53 -7.94
C GLN A 196 -18.51 -3.52 -8.77
N LEU A 197 -17.48 -3.99 -9.49
CA LEU A 197 -16.66 -3.12 -10.35
C LEU A 197 -17.39 -2.69 -11.63
N LEU A 198 -18.27 -3.53 -12.18
CA LEU A 198 -19.17 -3.13 -13.28
C LEU A 198 -20.21 -2.11 -12.82
N GLU A 199 -20.78 -2.31 -11.62
CA GLU A 199 -21.68 -1.33 -11.01
C GLU A 199 -20.98 0.02 -10.76
N ASN A 200 -19.72 -0.03 -10.29
CA ASN A 200 -18.88 1.16 -10.16
C ASN A 200 -18.75 1.89 -11.50
N LEU A 201 -18.48 1.16 -12.56
CA LEU A 201 -18.32 1.75 -13.88
C LEU A 201 -19.61 2.40 -14.37
N VAL A 202 -20.76 1.74 -14.18
CA VAL A 202 -22.09 2.29 -14.49
C VAL A 202 -22.34 3.58 -13.70
N ALA A 203 -22.01 3.59 -12.40
CA ALA A 203 -22.20 4.78 -11.56
C ALA A 203 -21.32 5.96 -12.00
N LEU A 204 -20.06 5.71 -12.39
CA LEU A 204 -19.18 6.73 -12.95
C LEU A 204 -19.73 7.28 -14.28
N HIS A 205 -20.13 6.39 -15.19
CA HIS A 205 -20.68 6.77 -16.50
C HIS A 205 -21.98 7.54 -16.36
N ALA A 206 -22.82 7.19 -15.38
CA ALA A 206 -24.04 7.92 -15.05
C ALA A 206 -23.78 9.35 -14.53
N LYS A 207 -22.59 9.62 -13.97
CA LYS A 207 -22.12 10.96 -13.60
C LYS A 207 -21.39 11.69 -14.74
N GLY A 208 -21.35 11.07 -15.92
CA GLY A 208 -20.63 11.57 -17.09
C GLY A 208 -19.12 11.50 -16.95
N ILE A 209 -18.60 10.67 -16.04
CA ILE A 209 -17.17 10.49 -15.79
C ILE A 209 -16.67 9.31 -16.60
N ALA A 210 -15.66 9.54 -17.44
CA ALA A 210 -14.91 8.48 -18.11
C ALA A 210 -13.48 8.42 -17.53
N HIS A 211 -13.04 7.24 -17.11
CA HIS A 211 -11.76 7.04 -16.43
C HIS A 211 -10.57 7.06 -17.41
N ARG A 212 -10.75 6.46 -18.59
CA ARG A 212 -9.85 6.35 -19.75
C ARG A 212 -8.54 5.60 -19.53
N SER A 213 -8.34 5.06 -18.33
CA SER A 213 -7.04 4.47 -17.97
C SER A 213 -7.14 3.40 -16.90
N ILE A 214 -8.23 2.63 -16.87
CA ILE A 214 -8.38 1.52 -15.94
C ILE A 214 -7.28 0.48 -16.21
N THR A 215 -6.62 0.03 -15.14
CA THR A 215 -5.76 -1.15 -15.11
C THR A 215 -6.10 -1.98 -13.88
N MET A 216 -5.60 -3.22 -13.79
CA MET A 216 -5.72 -4.04 -12.59
C MET A 216 -5.21 -3.32 -11.32
N ARG A 217 -4.23 -2.41 -11.44
CA ARG A 217 -3.71 -1.63 -10.30
C ARG A 217 -4.64 -0.52 -9.82
N ASP A 218 -5.68 -0.23 -10.60
CA ASP A 218 -6.69 0.79 -10.30
C ASP A 218 -7.98 0.13 -9.75
N LEU A 219 -7.96 -1.20 -9.57
CA LEU A 219 -9.03 -1.95 -8.92
C LEU A 219 -8.64 -2.19 -7.47
N ALA A 220 -9.44 -1.66 -6.56
CA ALA A 220 -9.14 -1.65 -5.13
C ALA A 220 -10.27 -2.28 -4.32
N LEU A 221 -9.97 -2.70 -3.10
CA LEU A 221 -10.97 -3.14 -2.13
C LEU A 221 -10.75 -2.49 -0.76
N ASP A 222 -11.84 -2.25 -0.03
CA ASP A 222 -11.78 -1.96 1.40
C ASP A 222 -11.59 -3.28 2.17
N ALA A 223 -10.35 -3.53 2.58
CA ALA A 223 -9.97 -4.75 3.26
C ALA A 223 -10.26 -4.72 4.77
N SER A 224 -10.71 -3.58 5.33
CA SER A 224 -10.95 -3.47 6.77
C SER A 224 -11.87 -4.56 7.35
N PRO A 225 -12.95 -5.03 6.67
CA PRO A 225 -13.78 -6.13 7.18
C PRO A 225 -13.06 -7.48 7.23
N LEU A 226 -12.01 -7.67 6.43
CA LEU A 226 -11.21 -8.90 6.43
C LEU A 226 -10.23 -8.95 7.62
N TYR A 227 -9.97 -7.81 8.28
CA TYR A 227 -9.00 -7.70 9.36
C TYR A 227 -9.63 -7.03 10.59
N PRO A 228 -10.39 -7.77 11.42
CA PRO A 228 -11.08 -7.21 12.59
C PRO A 228 -10.15 -6.54 13.61
N GLN A 229 -8.89 -6.97 13.67
CA GLN A 229 -7.84 -6.43 14.55
C GLN A 229 -7.00 -5.35 13.85
N GLY A 230 -7.34 -5.01 12.61
CA GLY A 230 -6.56 -4.15 11.74
C GLY A 230 -5.36 -4.85 11.09
N PHE A 231 -4.67 -4.09 10.26
CA PHE A 231 -3.42 -4.47 9.60
C PHE A 231 -2.52 -3.24 9.48
N HIS A 232 -1.22 -3.44 9.34
CA HIS A 232 -0.27 -2.35 9.16
C HIS A 232 -0.21 -1.91 7.68
N PRO A 233 -0.17 -0.60 7.37
CA PRO A 233 -0.25 -0.11 5.99
C PRO A 233 0.96 -0.45 5.10
N VAL A 234 2.14 -0.65 5.69
CA VAL A 234 3.37 -1.07 4.97
C VAL A 234 3.62 -2.59 5.04
N GLN A 235 3.62 -3.18 6.23
CA GLN A 235 3.64 -4.63 6.45
C GLN A 235 2.23 -5.17 6.57
N ASP A 236 1.55 -5.34 5.44
CA ASP A 236 0.12 -5.66 5.37
C ASP A 236 -0.24 -7.11 5.74
N ASP A 237 0.78 -7.90 6.11
CA ASP A 237 0.73 -9.22 6.72
C ASP A 237 0.90 -9.20 8.26
N CYS A 238 1.03 -8.01 8.85
CA CYS A 238 1.11 -7.80 10.29
C CYS A 238 -0.08 -6.99 10.82
N LEU A 239 -0.37 -7.16 12.12
CA LEU A 239 -1.20 -6.25 12.90
C LEU A 239 -0.62 -4.83 12.90
N PRO A 240 -1.36 -3.81 13.36
CA PRO A 240 -0.89 -2.42 13.36
C PRO A 240 0.43 -2.14 14.11
N ASP A 241 0.97 -3.09 14.85
CA ASP A 241 2.30 -3.02 15.49
C ASP A 241 3.46 -3.33 14.52
N ALA A 242 3.16 -3.76 13.29
CA ALA A 242 4.12 -4.21 12.28
C ALA A 242 5.04 -5.37 12.69
N VAL A 243 4.66 -6.15 13.70
CA VAL A 243 5.47 -7.25 14.23
C VAL A 243 4.64 -8.52 14.38
N THR A 244 3.42 -8.41 14.88
CA THR A 244 2.57 -9.57 15.11
C THR A 244 1.92 -9.98 13.78
N PRO A 245 2.18 -11.19 13.26
CA PRO A 245 1.55 -11.63 12.02
C PRO A 245 0.02 -11.67 12.14
N THR A 246 -0.66 -11.34 11.05
CA THR A 246 -2.12 -11.43 10.96
C THR A 246 -2.54 -12.19 9.70
N SER A 247 -3.77 -12.67 9.67
CA SER A 247 -4.33 -13.37 8.51
C SER A 247 -5.73 -12.85 8.23
N PRO A 248 -6.07 -12.62 6.96
CA PRO A 248 -7.40 -12.14 6.59
C PRO A 248 -8.45 -13.20 6.89
N LEU A 249 -9.65 -12.75 7.26
CA LEU A 249 -10.85 -13.56 7.14
C LEU A 249 -11.12 -13.87 5.66
N SER A 250 -11.76 -15.01 5.41
CA SER A 250 -12.28 -15.31 4.08
C SER A 250 -13.33 -14.29 3.66
N ARG A 251 -13.35 -13.91 2.37
CA ARG A 251 -14.39 -13.04 1.78
C ARG A 251 -15.81 -13.60 1.93
N ARG A 252 -15.95 -14.91 2.16
CA ARG A 252 -17.23 -15.55 2.49
C ARG A 252 -17.77 -15.17 3.87
N ARG A 253 -16.88 -14.78 4.79
CA ARG A 253 -17.20 -14.46 6.19
C ARG A 253 -17.33 -12.96 6.43
N ALA A 254 -16.80 -12.13 5.54
CA ALA A 254 -16.90 -10.68 5.63
C ALA A 254 -17.10 -10.09 4.23
N ARG A 255 -18.17 -9.29 4.08
CA ARG A 255 -18.44 -8.58 2.83
C ARG A 255 -17.42 -7.46 2.66
N VAL A 256 -16.82 -7.40 1.48
CA VAL A 256 -15.88 -6.35 1.08
C VAL A 256 -16.51 -5.49 -0.01
N SER A 257 -16.03 -4.26 -0.12
CA SER A 257 -16.46 -3.33 -1.16
C SER A 257 -15.32 -3.07 -2.13
N TYR A 258 -15.62 -3.15 -3.43
CA TYR A 258 -14.66 -2.92 -4.50
C TYR A 258 -14.87 -1.57 -5.17
N TYR A 259 -13.77 -0.94 -5.60
CA TYR A 259 -13.78 0.39 -6.18
C TYR A 259 -12.82 0.51 -7.36
N ILE A 260 -13.23 1.32 -8.34
CA ILE A 260 -12.32 1.85 -9.37
C ILE A 260 -11.73 3.17 -8.85
N ILE A 261 -10.41 3.28 -8.81
CA ILE A 261 -9.68 4.41 -8.22
C ILE A 261 -8.71 5.07 -9.21
N ASN A 262 -8.00 6.13 -8.80
CA ASN A 262 -6.98 6.84 -9.60
C ASN A 262 -7.52 7.58 -10.84
N PHE A 263 -8.23 8.68 -10.61
CA PHE A 263 -8.86 9.50 -11.66
C PHE A 263 -7.91 10.49 -12.36
N SER A 264 -6.59 10.27 -12.34
CA SER A 264 -5.59 11.24 -12.83
C SER A 264 -5.71 11.55 -14.33
N THR A 265 -6.24 10.61 -15.12
CA THR A 265 -6.55 10.82 -16.54
C THR A 265 -8.03 10.87 -16.80
N ALA A 266 -8.87 10.78 -15.77
CA ALA A 266 -10.30 10.80 -15.96
C ALA A 266 -10.75 12.16 -16.48
N MET A 267 -11.90 12.15 -17.12
CA MET A 267 -12.56 13.37 -17.56
C MET A 267 -14.03 13.29 -17.23
N ARG A 268 -14.66 14.45 -17.14
CA ARG A 268 -16.10 14.59 -17.07
C ARG A 268 -16.61 15.19 -18.37
N MET A 269 -17.69 14.65 -18.91
CA MET A 269 -18.38 15.25 -20.04
C MET A 269 -18.93 16.63 -19.65
N PRO A 270 -18.83 17.65 -20.53
CA PRO A 270 -19.42 18.96 -20.27
C PRO A 270 -20.94 18.85 -20.09
N GLU A 271 -21.50 19.56 -19.11
CA GLU A 271 -22.94 19.67 -18.94
C GLU A 271 -23.51 20.86 -19.73
N PRO A 272 -24.71 20.74 -20.33
CA PRO A 272 -25.52 19.51 -20.40
C PRO A 272 -24.95 18.50 -21.41
N TYR A 273 -24.81 17.24 -20.99
CA TYR A 273 -24.38 16.14 -21.85
C TYR A 273 -25.62 15.41 -22.39
N ASP A 274 -25.81 15.45 -23.71
CA ASP A 274 -26.85 14.69 -24.38
C ASP A 274 -26.48 13.20 -24.42
N ARG A 275 -27.03 12.42 -23.48
CA ARG A 275 -26.81 10.97 -23.36
C ARG A 275 -27.39 10.17 -24.53
N THR A 276 -28.23 10.78 -25.37
CA THR A 276 -28.74 10.12 -26.58
C THR A 276 -27.72 10.12 -27.72
N LYS A 277 -26.69 10.98 -27.63
CA LYS A 277 -25.61 11.05 -28.60
C LYS A 277 -24.37 10.30 -28.09
N PRO A 278 -23.64 9.61 -28.99
CA PRO A 278 -22.35 9.04 -28.62
C PRO A 278 -21.43 10.13 -28.07
N ALA A 279 -20.91 9.95 -26.86
CA ALA A 279 -19.83 10.79 -26.37
C ALA A 279 -18.62 10.56 -27.27
N MET A 280 -18.28 11.51 -28.14
CA MET A 280 -17.10 11.39 -29.00
C MET A 280 -16.03 12.32 -28.47
N LEU A 281 -14.91 11.75 -28.01
CA LEU A 281 -13.71 12.50 -27.69
C LEU A 281 -12.77 12.49 -28.88
N ASP A 282 -12.39 13.68 -29.32
CA ASP A 282 -11.43 13.87 -30.40
C ASP A 282 -10.01 13.97 -29.83
N VAL A 283 -9.15 13.03 -30.23
CA VAL A 283 -7.77 12.95 -29.75
C VAL A 283 -6.77 12.97 -30.89
N GLY A 284 -5.69 13.73 -30.68
CA GLY A 284 -4.57 13.81 -31.61
C GLY A 284 -3.46 12.79 -31.31
N ARG A 285 -2.44 12.82 -32.18
CA ARG A 285 -1.13 12.18 -31.98
C ARG A 285 -0.67 12.47 -30.55
N TYR A 286 -0.33 11.45 -29.77
CA TYR A 286 0.12 11.48 -28.36
C TYR A 286 -0.93 11.43 -27.23
N ALA A 287 -2.23 11.28 -27.52
CA ALA A 287 -3.22 11.14 -26.44
C ALA A 287 -3.21 9.75 -25.77
N TRP A 288 -2.81 8.70 -26.49
CA TRP A 288 -2.72 7.33 -25.97
C TRP A 288 -1.25 6.94 -25.74
N HIS A 289 -0.88 6.72 -24.48
CA HIS A 289 0.46 6.26 -24.12
C HIS A 289 0.41 4.74 -24.02
N GLY A 290 0.77 4.09 -25.15
CA GLY A 290 0.76 2.65 -25.38
C GLY A 290 0.84 1.78 -24.13
N ARG A 291 -0.33 1.35 -23.65
CA ARG A 291 -0.47 0.28 -22.67
C ARG A 291 -0.40 -1.07 -23.38
N SER A 292 -0.17 -2.16 -22.64
CA SER A 292 0.19 -3.46 -23.23
C SER A 292 -0.82 -4.03 -24.23
N ALA A 293 -2.05 -3.51 -24.29
CA ALA A 293 -2.95 -3.71 -25.41
C ALA A 293 -3.54 -2.34 -25.82
N THR A 294 -3.64 -2.10 -27.14
CA THR A 294 -4.28 -0.90 -27.68
C THR A 294 -5.74 -1.23 -28.03
N PRO A 295 -6.72 -0.45 -27.54
CA PRO A 295 -8.12 -0.59 -27.93
C PRO A 295 -8.26 -0.48 -29.46
N PRO A 296 -9.10 -1.31 -30.11
CA PRO A 296 -9.27 -1.29 -31.56
C PRO A 296 -9.56 0.11 -32.13
N GLU A 297 -10.36 0.90 -31.44
CA GLU A 297 -10.76 2.25 -31.79
C GLU A 297 -9.63 3.30 -31.68
N LEU A 298 -8.54 2.99 -30.97
CA LEU A 298 -7.38 3.87 -30.80
C LEU A 298 -6.17 3.45 -31.65
N VAL A 299 -6.29 2.40 -32.47
CA VAL A 299 -5.19 1.94 -33.35
C VAL A 299 -4.72 3.05 -34.29
N ALA A 300 -5.63 3.83 -34.86
CA ALA A 300 -5.31 4.96 -35.73
C ALA A 300 -4.53 6.08 -35.00
N VAL A 301 -4.78 6.28 -33.71
CA VAL A 301 -4.04 7.27 -32.89
C VAL A 301 -2.56 6.88 -32.77
N ASN A 302 -2.26 5.59 -32.61
CA ASN A 302 -0.87 5.09 -32.58
C ASN A 302 -0.16 5.28 -33.93
N MET A 303 -0.90 5.33 -35.04
CA MET A 303 -0.38 5.67 -36.36
C MET A 303 -0.24 7.19 -36.59
N GLY A 304 -0.55 7.99 -35.57
CA GLY A 304 -0.47 9.45 -35.58
C GLY A 304 -1.66 10.15 -36.22
N LEU A 305 -2.76 9.44 -36.43
CA LEU A 305 -3.98 10.00 -36.98
C LEU A 305 -4.89 10.54 -35.88
N ARG A 306 -5.50 11.68 -36.14
CA ARG A 306 -6.56 12.24 -35.30
C ARG A 306 -7.78 11.33 -35.37
N THR A 307 -8.30 10.92 -34.22
CA THR A 307 -9.37 9.92 -34.13
C THR A 307 -10.42 10.35 -33.11
N GLN A 308 -11.68 10.08 -33.42
CA GLN A 308 -12.78 10.22 -32.47
C GLN A 308 -13.13 8.84 -31.90
N TYR A 309 -13.31 8.76 -30.58
CA TYR A 309 -13.72 7.51 -29.92
C TYR A 309 -14.67 7.80 -28.75
N ASN A 310 -15.37 6.76 -28.30
CA ASN A 310 -16.23 6.85 -27.13
C ASN A 310 -15.45 6.52 -25.84
N PRO A 311 -15.23 7.49 -24.93
CA PRO A 311 -14.42 7.27 -23.74
C PRO A 311 -15.08 6.33 -22.72
N PHE A 312 -16.40 6.18 -22.76
CA PHE A 312 -17.12 5.22 -21.92
C PHE A 312 -16.93 3.79 -22.42
N LEU A 313 -16.97 3.56 -23.73
CA LEU A 313 -16.69 2.24 -24.30
C LEU A 313 -15.23 1.83 -24.13
N LEU A 314 -14.31 2.80 -24.19
CA LEU A 314 -12.91 2.58 -23.85
C LEU A 314 -12.79 2.01 -22.42
N ASP A 315 -13.50 2.58 -21.45
CA ASP A 315 -13.45 2.08 -20.06
C ASP A 315 -13.94 0.63 -19.95
N VAL A 316 -15.01 0.27 -20.66
CA VAL A 316 -15.52 -1.11 -20.70
C VAL A 316 -14.46 -2.07 -21.22
N TRP A 317 -13.80 -1.70 -22.32
CA TRP A 317 -12.71 -2.51 -22.89
C TRP A 317 -11.52 -2.62 -21.93
N LEU A 318 -11.14 -1.52 -21.26
CA LEU A 318 -10.03 -1.50 -20.31
C LEU A 318 -10.33 -2.32 -19.05
N LEU A 319 -11.56 -2.26 -18.54
CA LEU A 319 -11.99 -3.06 -17.40
C LEU A 319 -11.97 -4.55 -17.75
N GLY A 320 -12.45 -4.94 -18.93
CA GLY A 320 -12.34 -6.32 -19.43
C GLY A 320 -10.89 -6.79 -19.54
N CYS A 321 -9.97 -5.95 -20.03
CA CYS A 321 -8.54 -6.24 -20.03
C CYS A 321 -7.97 -6.40 -18.62
N ALA A 322 -8.42 -5.59 -17.67
CA ALA A 322 -8.00 -5.67 -16.27
C ALA A 322 -8.48 -6.97 -15.62
N PHE A 323 -9.75 -7.34 -15.82
CA PHE A 323 -10.31 -8.62 -15.37
C PHE A 323 -9.54 -9.81 -15.92
N ASN A 324 -9.22 -9.82 -17.21
CA ASN A 324 -8.45 -10.91 -17.81
C ASN A 324 -7.09 -11.09 -17.10
N ARG A 325 -6.40 -10.00 -16.74
CA ARG A 325 -5.11 -10.08 -16.03
C ARG A 325 -5.26 -10.49 -14.57
N MET A 326 -6.29 -9.98 -13.90
CA MET A 326 -6.52 -10.20 -12.47
C MET A 326 -6.99 -11.63 -12.21
N PHE A 327 -7.96 -12.12 -13.00
CA PHE A 327 -8.58 -13.42 -12.79
C PHE A 327 -7.80 -14.58 -13.42
N ALA A 328 -6.99 -14.35 -14.47
CA ALA A 328 -6.14 -15.40 -15.04
C ALA A 328 -5.01 -15.86 -14.09
N GLN A 329 -4.69 -15.07 -13.05
CA GLN A 329 -3.68 -15.45 -12.06
C GLN A 329 -4.23 -16.38 -10.97
N VAL A 330 -5.54 -16.58 -10.92
CA VAL A 330 -6.17 -17.49 -9.94
C VAL A 330 -5.93 -18.93 -10.38
N ARG A 331 -4.86 -19.53 -9.85
CA ARG A 331 -4.71 -20.98 -9.91
C ARG A 331 -5.73 -21.57 -8.96
N CYS A 332 -6.74 -22.24 -9.51
CA CYS A 332 -7.56 -23.17 -8.74
C CYS A 332 -6.60 -24.17 -8.09
N LEU A 333 -6.36 -24.06 -6.78
CA LEU A 333 -5.71 -25.14 -6.05
C LEU A 333 -6.56 -26.38 -6.33
N PRO A 334 -5.97 -27.50 -6.78
CA PRO A 334 -6.73 -28.71 -7.00
C PRO A 334 -7.44 -29.01 -5.68
N LEU A 335 -8.78 -29.16 -5.75
CA LEU A 335 -9.60 -29.67 -4.66
C LEU A 335 -8.82 -30.83 -4.05
N ARG A 336 -8.25 -30.63 -2.86
CA ARG A 336 -7.70 -31.75 -2.10
C ARG A 336 -8.88 -32.68 -1.93
N ARG A 337 -8.86 -33.80 -2.67
CA ARG A 337 -9.74 -34.93 -2.37
C ARG A 337 -9.58 -35.14 -0.88
N LEU A 338 -10.63 -34.86 -0.12
CA LEU A 338 -10.76 -35.30 1.24
C LEU A 338 -10.51 -36.81 1.16
N ALA A 339 -9.32 -37.23 1.59
CA ALA A 339 -9.05 -38.63 1.78
C ALA A 339 -10.13 -39.10 2.74
N THR A 340 -10.99 -39.96 2.24
CA THR A 340 -11.94 -40.73 3.02
C THR A 340 -11.15 -41.45 4.11
N PHE A 341 -11.18 -40.92 5.33
CA PHE A 341 -10.97 -41.73 6.51
C PHE A 341 -12.28 -42.49 6.73
N ASN A 342 -12.34 -43.71 6.22
CA ASN A 342 -13.27 -44.72 6.71
C ASN A 342 -12.44 -45.81 7.40
N SER A 343 -12.71 -45.92 8.71
CA SER A 343 -12.58 -47.07 9.61
C SER A 343 -11.26 -47.85 9.63
#